data_AF-A0A373VS68-F1
#
_entry.id   AF-A0A373VS68-F1
#
_cell.length_a   1.000
_cell.length_b   1.000
_cell.length_c   1.000
_cell.angle_alpha   90.00
_cell.angle_beta   90.00
_cell.angle_gamma   90.00
#
_symmetry.space_group_name_H-M   'P 1'
#
loop_
_entity.id
_entity.type
_entity.pdbx_description
1 polymer ?
#
loop_
_entity_poly.entity_id
_entity_poly.type
_entity_poly.pdbx_seq_one_letter_code
_entity_poly.pdbx_strand_id
1 'polypeptide(L)'
;MERNTLSYINHFSHYIKPGAKRVAFSRYSDDVDVTSFENPNGDIVVVVLNKTNESRPAGIRVNDTVAQLDMPPMLIMTGVIN
;
A
#
# COMPACT_ATOMS: atom_id res chain seq x y z
N MET A 1 -6.93 18.19 12.01
CA MET A 1 -5.80 18.02 11.08
C MET A 1 -4.77 17.03 11.61
N GLU A 2 -4.22 17.23 12.82
CA GLU A 2 -3.18 16.34 13.39
C GLU A 2 -3.56 14.85 13.43
N ARG A 3 -4.82 14.52 13.76
CA ARG A 3 -5.30 13.14 13.82
C ARG A 3 -5.29 12.43 12.45
N ASN A 4 -5.52 13.16 11.36
CA ASN A 4 -5.50 12.59 10.00
C ASN A 4 -4.06 12.36 9.54
N THR A 5 -3.16 13.31 9.81
CA THR A 5 -1.73 13.15 9.50
C THR A 5 -1.12 11.97 10.24
N LEU A 6 -1.44 11.80 11.52
CA LEU A 6 -0.96 10.66 12.31
C LEU A 6 -1.48 9.32 11.76
N SER A 7 -2.76 9.28 11.33
CA SER A 7 -3.32 8.11 10.67
C SER A 7 -2.55 7.74 9.41
N TYR A 8 -2.24 8.72 8.56
CA TYR A 8 -1.50 8.50 7.31
C TYR A 8 -0.07 8.05 7.58
N ILE A 9 0.64 8.67 8.53
CA ILE A 9 2.00 8.26 8.90
C ILE A 9 1.99 6.82 9.44
N ASN A 10 0.97 6.45 10.21
CA ASN A 10 0.85 5.10 10.78
C ASN A 10 0.81 4.00 9.70
N HIS A 11 0.23 4.25 8.52
CA HIS A 11 0.27 3.30 7.40
C HIS A 11 1.69 2.95 6.93
N PHE A 12 2.66 3.81 7.20
CA PHE A 12 4.07 3.59 6.91
C PHE A 12 4.82 3.14 8.16
N SER A 13 4.83 3.97 9.21
CA SER A 13 5.70 3.78 10.38
C SER A 13 5.35 2.55 11.21
N HIS A 14 4.10 2.10 11.20
CA HIS A 14 3.69 0.90 11.92
C HIS A 14 4.16 -0.37 11.21
N TYR A 15 4.08 -0.40 9.88
CA TYR A 15 4.24 -1.62 9.08
C TYR A 15 5.63 -1.76 8.45
N ILE A 16 6.26 -0.66 8.02
CA ILE A 16 7.59 -0.64 7.42
C ILE A 16 8.64 -0.55 8.54
N LYS A 17 9.46 -1.58 8.68
CA LYS A 17 10.41 -1.72 9.78
C LYS A 17 11.77 -1.10 9.46
N PRO A 18 12.54 -0.68 10.48
CA PRO A 18 13.93 -0.26 10.27
C PRO A 18 14.73 -1.33 9.50
N GLY A 19 15.45 -0.91 8.46
CA GLY A 19 16.19 -1.80 7.57
C GLY A 19 15.37 -2.38 6.41
N ALA A 20 14.09 -2.05 6.29
CA ALA A 20 13.28 -2.42 5.14
C ALA A 20 13.86 -1.84 3.84
N LYS A 21 13.78 -2.61 2.76
CA LYS A 21 14.28 -2.24 1.44
C LYS A 21 13.11 -1.98 0.51
N ARG A 22 13.18 -0.90 -0.28
CA ARG A 22 12.14 -0.62 -1.27
C ARG A 22 12.15 -1.68 -2.37
N VAL A 23 10.98 -2.24 -2.64
CA VAL A 23 10.74 -3.17 -3.75
C VAL A 23 10.16 -2.38 -4.93
N ALA A 24 10.61 -2.68 -6.14
CA ALA A 24 10.07 -2.06 -7.35
C ALA A 24 8.62 -2.50 -7.57
N PHE A 25 7.79 -1.58 -8.07
CA PHE A 25 6.39 -1.85 -8.39
C PHE A 25 6.05 -1.20 -9.73
N SER A 26 4.99 -1.71 -10.35
CA SER A 26 4.32 -1.08 -11.49
C SER A 26 2.86 -0.80 -11.11
N ARG A 27 2.30 0.29 -11.63
CA ARG A 27 0.88 0.60 -11.49
C ARG A 27 0.19 0.61 -12.85
N TYR A 28 -1.08 0.26 -12.86
CA TYR A 28 -1.89 0.20 -14.09
C TYR A 28 -2.54 1.54 -14.44
N SER A 29 -2.65 2.47 -13.48
CA SER A 29 -3.21 3.81 -13.66
C SER A 29 -2.52 4.81 -12.75
N ASP A 30 -2.45 6.06 -13.19
CA ASP A 30 -2.03 7.20 -12.38
C ASP A 30 -3.04 7.60 -11.30
N ASP A 31 -4.24 7.01 -11.30
CA ASP A 31 -5.28 7.21 -10.30
C ASP A 31 -4.94 6.59 -8.93
N VAL A 32 -3.98 5.66 -8.93
CA VAL A 32 -3.54 4.92 -7.74
C VAL A 32 -2.08 5.22 -7.48
N ASP A 33 -1.78 5.69 -6.28
CA ASP A 33 -0.39 5.71 -5.79
C ASP A 33 -0.13 4.44 -5.00
N VAL A 34 1.08 3.91 -5.16
CA VAL A 34 1.51 2.68 -4.48
C VAL A 34 2.99 2.80 -4.12
N THR A 35 3.37 2.18 -3.02
CA THR A 35 4.77 1.89 -2.70
C THR A 35 4.87 0.56 -1.97
N SER A 36 6.02 -0.10 -2.09
CA SER A 36 6.24 -1.43 -1.53
C SER A 36 7.63 -1.56 -0.93
N PHE A 37 7.72 -2.27 0.19
CA PHE A 37 8.95 -2.52 0.93
C PHE A 37 9.00 -3.96 1.42
N GLU A 38 10.18 -4.56 1.37
CA GLU A 38 10.47 -5.84 2.01
C GLU A 38 11.09 -5.57 3.37
N ASN A 39 10.46 -6.05 4.42
CA ASN A 39 10.99 -5.97 5.77
C ASN A 39 12.14 -6.98 5.97
N PRO A 40 13.02 -6.79 6.97
CA PRO A 40 14.12 -7.72 7.24
C PRO A 40 13.68 -9.17 7.55
N ASN A 41 12.43 -9.39 7.95
CA ASN A 41 11.86 -10.72 8.18
C ASN A 41 11.33 -11.39 6.90
N GLY A 42 11.34 -10.70 5.76
CA GLY A 42 10.87 -11.21 4.47
C GLY A 42 9.48 -10.73 4.06
N ASP A 43 8.69 -10.16 4.96
CA ASP A 43 7.33 -9.73 4.63
C ASP A 43 7.34 -8.54 3.66
N ILE A 44 6.48 -8.58 2.66
CA ILE A 44 6.27 -7.46 1.75
C ILE A 44 5.11 -6.60 2.24
N VAL A 45 5.42 -5.35 2.57
CA VAL A 45 4.44 -4.32 2.91
C VAL A 45 4.11 -3.53 1.65
N VAL A 46 2.83 -3.40 1.34
CA VAL A 46 2.32 -2.58 0.24
C VAL A 46 1.41 -1.51 0.80
N VAL A 47 1.68 -0.25 0.49
CA VAL A 47 0.81 0.89 0.83
C VAL A 47 0.22 1.42 -0.47
N VAL A 48 -1.11 1.53 -0.51
CA VAL A 48 -1.87 2.02 -1.68
C VAL A 48 -2.75 3.20 -1.29
N LEU A 49 -2.91 4.15 -2.21
CA LEU A 49 -3.80 5.29 -2.06
C LEU A 49 -4.68 5.41 -3.30
N ASN A 50 -6.00 5.42 -3.07
CA ASN A 50 -6.95 5.86 -4.09
C ASN A 50 -6.96 7.38 -4.12
N LYS A 51 -6.55 8.00 -5.23
CA LYS A 51 -6.56 9.46 -5.37
C LYS A 51 -7.88 10.01 -5.90
N THR A 52 -8.85 9.13 -6.17
CA THR A 52 -10.11 9.49 -6.79
C THR A 52 -11.23 9.58 -5.77
N ASN A 53 -12.31 10.27 -6.15
CA ASN A 53 -13.54 10.36 -5.37
C ASN A 53 -14.50 9.17 -5.60
N GLU A 54 -14.03 8.12 -6.28
CA GLU A 54 -14.82 6.93 -6.61
C GLU A 54 -14.18 5.67 -6.04
N SER A 55 -14.99 4.68 -5.65
CA SER A 55 -14.46 3.37 -5.28
C SER A 55 -13.90 2.67 -6.50
N ARG A 56 -12.75 2.00 -6.35
CA ARG A 56 -12.10 1.30 -7.46
C ARG A 56 -11.61 -0.08 -7.04
N PRO A 57 -11.84 -1.12 -7.86
CA PRO A 57 -11.17 -2.39 -7.67
C PRO A 57 -9.71 -2.28 -8.10
N ALA A 58 -8.83 -2.96 -7.38
CA ALA A 58 -7.45 -3.18 -7.77
C ALA A 58 -7.02 -4.60 -7.41
N GLY A 59 -5.91 -5.04 -8.00
CA GLY A 59 -5.29 -6.32 -7.69
C GLY A 59 -3.82 -6.09 -7.33
N ILE A 60 -3.40 -6.52 -6.14
CA ILE A 60 -1.98 -6.62 -5.81
C ILE A 60 -1.50 -7.97 -6.30
N ARG A 61 -0.62 -7.96 -7.30
CA ARG A 61 0.03 -9.17 -7.81
C ARG A 61 1.42 -9.32 -7.22
N VAL A 62 1.69 -10.47 -6.63
CA VAL A 62 3.03 -10.89 -6.20
C VAL A 62 3.25 -12.31 -6.74
N ASN A 63 4.26 -12.47 -7.60
CA ASN A 63 4.48 -13.70 -8.36
C ASN A 63 3.19 -14.15 -9.08
N ASP A 64 2.78 -15.40 -8.89
CA ASP A 64 1.58 -16.00 -9.50
C ASP A 64 0.29 -15.74 -8.70
N THR A 65 0.38 -15.02 -7.58
CA THR A 65 -0.76 -14.76 -6.69
C THR A 65 -1.29 -13.34 -6.87
N VAL A 66 -2.61 -13.19 -6.86
CA VAL A 66 -3.29 -11.89 -6.91
C VAL A 66 -4.24 -11.76 -5.72
N ALA A 67 -4.03 -10.73 -4.90
CA ALA A 67 -4.98 -10.30 -3.89
C ALA A 67 -5.89 -9.21 -4.46
N GLN A 68 -7.19 -9.45 -4.47
CA GLN A 68 -8.18 -8.45 -4.89
C GLN A 68 -8.48 -7.50 -3.74
N LEU A 69 -8.67 -6.22 -4.06
CA LEU A 69 -8.99 -5.18 -3.09
C LEU A 69 -9.96 -4.16 -3.68
N ASP A 70 -10.98 -3.82 -2.90
CA ASP A 70 -11.86 -2.70 -3.17
C ASP A 70 -11.33 -1.48 -2.42
N MET A 71 -10.88 -0.47 -3.16
CA MET A 71 -10.36 0.77 -2.61
C MET A 71 -11.45 1.84 -2.53
N PRO A 72 -11.86 2.26 -1.32
CA PRO A 72 -12.79 3.38 -1.16
C PRO A 72 -12.21 4.70 -1.69
N PRO A 73 -13.06 5.72 -1.95
CA PRO A 73 -12.63 7.05 -2.37
C PRO A 73 -11.62 7.67 -1.40
N MET A 74 -10.57 8.29 -1.92
CA MET A 74 -9.61 9.10 -1.14
C MET A 74 -8.98 8.38 0.07
N LEU A 75 -8.94 7.04 0.05
CA LEU A 75 -8.50 6.23 1.18
C LEU A 75 -7.12 5.62 0.94
N ILE A 76 -6.30 5.62 1.99
CA ILE A 76 -5.04 4.91 2.07
C ILE A 76 -5.25 3.55 2.76
N MET A 77 -4.61 2.51 2.24
CA MET A 77 -4.68 1.15 2.77
C MET A 77 -3.28 0.55 2.82
N THR A 78 -3.04 -0.35 3.78
CA THR A 78 -1.78 -1.09 3.91
C THR A 78 -2.07 -2.58 3.92
N GLY A 79 -1.36 -3.34 3.10
CA GLY A 79 -1.35 -4.80 3.10
C GLY A 79 0.02 -5.34 3.50
N VAL A 80 0.02 -6.49 4.19
CA VAL A 80 1.24 -7.25 4.53
C VAL A 80 1.11 -8.63 3.90
N ILE A 81 2.11 -9.03 3.12
CA ILE A 81 2.17 -10.29 2.38
C ILE A 81 3.34 -11.10 2.93
N ASN A 82 3.08 -12.35 3.29
CA ASN A 82 4.04 -13.30 3.87
C ASN A 82 4.21 -14.52 2.97
#